data_AF-A0A8C6DEF2-F1
#
_entry.id   AF-A0A8C6DEF2-F1
#
_cell.length_a   1.000
_cell.length_b   1.000
_cell.length_c   1.000
_cell.angle_alpha   90.00
_cell.angle_beta   90.00
_cell.angle_gamma   90.00
#
_symmetry.space_group_name_H-M   'P 1'
#
loop_
_entity.id
_entity.type
_entity.pdbx_description
1 polymer ?
#
loop_
_entity_poly.entity_id
_entity_poly.type
_entity_poly.pdbx_seq_one_letter_code
_entity_poly.pdbx_strand_id
1 'polypeptide(L)'
;MGSHREERLLHQLSQLDQDAELDDSEANRPQATLLQKHFLEGEKQPSSTGQGPFFYIGGTNGASIISSYCKSKGWRRIQDSRREDYKLKWCEVKCRDTYCNFREGKQLLYQLPNNKLLTTKIGLLSALREHSRVLSKTSKPAPCTQTK
;
A
#
# COMPACT_ATOMS: atom_id res chain seq x y z
N MET A 1 7.98 14.94 -50.82
CA MET A 1 9.19 14.17 -50.44
C MET A 1 9.17 13.96 -48.93
N GLY A 2 8.56 12.86 -48.46
CA GLY A 2 8.37 12.61 -47.01
C GLY A 2 7.76 11.27 -46.62
N SER A 3 7.22 10.48 -47.56
CA SER A 3 6.40 9.30 -47.23
C SER A 3 7.18 8.01 -46.92
N HIS A 4 8.41 7.84 -47.42
CA HIS A 4 9.13 6.56 -47.29
C HIS A 4 9.80 6.33 -45.93
N ARG A 5 9.92 7.37 -45.08
CA ARG A 5 10.58 7.27 -43.77
C ARG A 5 9.61 6.87 -42.66
N GLU A 6 8.33 7.21 -42.80
CA GLU A 6 7.29 6.89 -41.83
C GLU A 6 6.82 5.43 -41.94
N GLU A 7 6.70 4.88 -43.15
CA GLU A 7 6.34 3.45 -43.34
C GLU A 7 7.39 2.49 -42.78
N ARG A 8 8.70 2.83 -42.89
CA ARG A 8 9.77 2.04 -42.24
C ARG A 8 9.68 2.07 -40.72
N LEU A 9 9.28 3.19 -40.12
CA LEU A 9 9.11 3.30 -38.67
C LEU A 9 7.89 2.52 -38.19
N LEU A 10 6.80 2.48 -38.96
CA LEU A 10 5.61 1.69 -38.63
C LEU A 10 5.86 0.18 -38.74
N HIS A 11 6.63 -0.27 -39.74
CA HIS A 11 7.05 -1.67 -39.81
C HIS A 11 8.04 -2.06 -38.71
N GLN A 12 8.90 -1.13 -38.28
CA GLN A 12 9.85 -1.37 -37.20
C GLN A 12 9.18 -1.36 -35.81
N LEU A 13 8.12 -0.57 -35.61
CA LEU A 13 7.29 -0.59 -34.40
C LEU A 13 6.39 -1.83 -34.35
N SER A 14 5.83 -2.27 -35.48
CA SER A 14 5.02 -3.49 -35.56
C SER A 14 5.83 -4.78 -35.33
N GLN A 15 7.14 -4.78 -35.59
CA GLN A 15 8.02 -5.89 -35.23
C GLN A 15 8.40 -5.88 -33.74
N LEU A 16 8.46 -4.71 -33.10
CA LEU A 16 8.84 -4.59 -31.69
C LEU A 16 7.69 -4.97 -30.74
N ASP A 17 6.43 -4.85 -31.19
CA ASP A 17 5.24 -5.27 -30.43
C ASP A 17 4.94 -6.78 -30.48
N GLN A 18 5.63 -7.56 -31.34
CA GLN A 18 5.39 -9.02 -31.45
C GLN A 18 6.35 -9.90 -30.65
N ASP A 19 7.36 -9.32 -29.99
CA ASP A 19 8.35 -10.07 -29.18
C ASP A 19 8.09 -9.98 -27.67
N ALA A 20 6.90 -9.53 -27.25
CA ALA A 20 6.54 -9.34 -25.85
C ALA A 20 5.33 -10.16 -25.39
N GLU A 21 5.22 -11.43 -25.80
CA GLU A 21 4.32 -12.39 -25.16
C GLU A 21 5.07 -13.62 -24.59
N LEU A 22 5.15 -13.61 -23.24
CA LEU A 22 5.06 -14.71 -22.28
C LEU A 22 6.27 -15.65 -22.05
N ASP A 23 6.91 -15.46 -20.90
CA ASP A 23 7.13 -16.56 -19.94
C ASP A 23 6.75 -16.08 -18.52
N ASP A 24 5.54 -16.43 -18.10
CA ASP A 24 5.05 -16.29 -16.72
C ASP A 24 5.28 -17.62 -16.01
N SER A 25 6.42 -17.76 -15.32
CA SER A 25 6.52 -18.63 -14.15
C SER A 25 7.84 -18.41 -13.40
N GLU A 26 7.78 -18.61 -12.08
CA GLU A 26 8.91 -18.93 -11.20
C GLU A 26 9.75 -17.85 -10.48
N ALA A 27 9.54 -16.55 -10.65
CA ALA A 27 10.33 -15.57 -9.85
C ALA A 27 9.61 -14.98 -8.62
N ASN A 28 8.27 -14.91 -8.61
CA ASN A 28 7.52 -14.20 -7.54
C ASN A 28 6.79 -15.12 -6.55
N ARG A 29 6.80 -16.44 -6.80
CA ARG A 29 6.17 -17.44 -5.92
C ARG A 29 6.77 -17.46 -4.50
N PRO A 30 8.10 -17.36 -4.27
CA PRO A 30 8.66 -17.52 -2.93
C PRO A 30 8.36 -16.33 -2.00
N GLN A 31 8.27 -15.11 -2.52
CA GLN A 31 7.97 -13.90 -1.72
C GLN A 31 6.50 -13.91 -1.24
N ALA A 32 5.57 -14.26 -2.12
CA ALA A 32 4.15 -14.39 -1.76
C ALA A 32 3.91 -15.54 -0.76
N THR A 33 4.65 -16.66 -0.88
CA THR A 33 4.57 -17.76 0.09
C THR A 33 5.26 -17.44 1.42
N LEU A 34 6.34 -16.66 1.43
CA LEU A 34 7.00 -16.21 2.65
C LEU A 34 6.09 -15.25 3.43
N LEU A 35 5.47 -14.28 2.76
CA LEU A 35 4.48 -13.40 3.37
C LEU A 35 3.26 -14.18 3.89
N GLN A 36 2.79 -15.19 3.17
CA GLN A 36 1.75 -16.11 3.65
C GLN A 36 2.18 -16.87 4.91
N LYS A 37 3.40 -17.43 4.93
CA LYS A 37 3.95 -18.16 6.08
C LYS A 37 4.06 -17.27 7.31
N HIS A 38 4.58 -16.05 7.15
CA HIS A 38 4.72 -15.10 8.25
C HIS A 38 3.36 -14.62 8.80
N PHE A 39 2.33 -14.56 7.95
CA PHE A 39 0.96 -14.21 8.37
C PHE A 39 0.29 -15.34 9.18
N LEU A 40 0.61 -16.59 8.89
CA LEU A 40 0.04 -17.77 9.57
C LEU A 40 0.63 -17.99 10.97
N GLU A 41 1.84 -17.50 11.23
CA GLU A 41 2.56 -17.73 12.49
C GLU A 41 2.26 -16.69 13.58
N GLY A 42 1.59 -15.58 13.23
CA GLY A 42 1.40 -14.42 14.11
C GLY A 42 0.11 -14.37 14.94
N GLU A 43 -0.84 -15.30 14.81
CA GLU A 43 -2.14 -15.19 15.48
C GLU A 43 -2.40 -16.32 16.49
N LYS A 44 -1.53 -16.45 17.51
CA LYS A 44 -1.92 -17.08 18.78
C LYS A 44 -2.54 -16.00 19.68
N GLN A 45 -3.81 -15.71 19.49
CA GLN A 45 -4.64 -14.94 20.42
C GLN A 45 -5.94 -15.69 20.73
N PRO A 46 -6.59 -15.45 21.89
CA PRO A 46 -7.35 -16.45 22.60
C PRO A 46 -8.68 -16.69 21.90
N SER A 47 -9.08 -17.96 21.92
CA SER A 47 -10.38 -18.47 21.51
C SER A 47 -11.54 -17.56 21.93
N SER A 48 -12.25 -17.01 20.94
CA SER A 48 -13.64 -16.61 21.12
C SER A 48 -14.49 -17.36 20.09
N THR A 49 -15.24 -18.35 20.59
CA THR A 49 -16.51 -18.83 20.04
C THR A 49 -16.63 -18.89 18.51
N GLY A 50 -15.81 -19.68 17.80
CA GLY A 50 -16.06 -20.13 16.41
C GLY A 50 -16.43 -19.06 15.34
N GLN A 51 -16.32 -17.78 15.65
CA GLN A 51 -16.88 -16.68 14.87
C GLN A 51 -15.72 -15.76 14.49
N GLY A 52 -15.50 -15.58 13.19
CA GLY A 52 -14.42 -14.76 12.68
C GLY A 52 -14.50 -13.29 13.12
N PRO A 53 -13.40 -12.54 12.93
CA PRO A 53 -13.28 -11.16 13.38
C PRO A 53 -14.25 -10.23 12.65
N PHE A 54 -14.43 -9.03 13.22
CA PHE A 54 -15.35 -8.04 12.67
C PHE A 54 -14.68 -7.09 11.67
N PHE A 55 -15.43 -6.66 10.65
CA PHE A 55 -15.00 -5.60 9.73
C PHE A 55 -16.11 -4.61 9.42
N TYR A 56 -15.73 -3.35 9.18
CA TYR A 56 -16.63 -2.27 8.77
C TYR A 56 -16.26 -1.77 7.37
N ILE A 57 -17.28 -1.42 6.58
CA ILE A 57 -17.12 -0.75 5.28
C ILE A 57 -18.02 0.48 5.26
N GLY A 58 -17.41 1.66 5.11
CA GLY A 58 -18.07 2.94 4.86
C GLY A 58 -17.76 3.45 3.44
N GLY A 59 -18.78 3.79 2.67
CA GLY A 59 -18.64 4.14 1.24
C GLY A 59 -18.73 2.93 0.31
N THR A 60 -18.39 3.14 -0.96
CA THR A 60 -18.61 2.23 -2.08
C THR A 60 -17.33 1.75 -2.78
N ASN A 61 -16.25 2.53 -2.72
CA ASN A 61 -14.99 2.28 -3.41
C ASN A 61 -14.33 1.01 -2.88
N GLY A 62 -14.14 0.03 -3.76
CA GLY A 62 -13.60 -1.29 -3.40
C GLY A 62 -14.46 -2.10 -2.42
N ALA A 63 -15.68 -1.65 -2.09
CA ALA A 63 -16.51 -2.26 -1.05
C ALA A 63 -16.86 -3.72 -1.38
N SER A 64 -17.16 -4.02 -2.65
CA SER A 64 -17.48 -5.39 -3.10
C SER A 64 -16.29 -6.33 -2.94
N ILE A 65 -15.09 -5.89 -3.34
CA ILE A 65 -13.85 -6.66 -3.28
C ILE A 65 -13.52 -6.99 -1.83
N ILE A 66 -13.46 -5.97 -0.96
CA ILE A 66 -13.15 -6.14 0.45
C ILE A 66 -14.23 -6.96 1.16
N SER A 67 -15.51 -6.70 0.88
CA SER A 67 -16.59 -7.47 1.48
C SER A 67 -16.55 -8.94 1.07
N SER A 68 -16.25 -9.25 -0.20
CA SER A 68 -16.16 -10.63 -0.69
C SER A 68 -15.01 -11.37 -0.01
N TYR A 69 -13.84 -10.74 0.06
CA TYR A 69 -12.66 -11.28 0.73
C TYR A 69 -12.91 -11.56 2.22
N CYS A 70 -13.42 -10.57 2.97
CA CYS A 70 -13.65 -10.76 4.40
C CYS A 70 -14.70 -11.85 4.66
N LYS A 71 -15.79 -11.88 3.89
CA LYS A 71 -16.82 -12.92 4.02
C LYS A 71 -16.29 -14.32 3.71
N SER A 72 -15.47 -14.49 2.67
CA SER A 72 -14.87 -15.79 2.34
C SER A 72 -13.89 -16.28 3.40
N LYS A 73 -13.33 -15.37 4.21
CA LYS A 73 -12.51 -15.69 5.39
C LYS A 73 -13.33 -15.92 6.67
N GLY A 74 -14.65 -15.92 6.60
CA GLY A 74 -15.54 -16.10 7.77
C GLY A 74 -15.65 -14.87 8.67
N TRP A 75 -15.22 -13.69 8.19
CA TRP A 75 -15.32 -12.44 8.96
C TRP A 75 -16.75 -11.90 8.92
N ARG A 76 -17.12 -11.16 9.96
CA ARG A 76 -18.46 -10.61 10.13
C ARG A 76 -18.50 -9.12 9.88
N ARG A 77 -19.42 -8.68 9.01
CA ARG A 77 -19.61 -7.25 8.75
C ARG A 77 -20.39 -6.61 9.90
N ILE A 78 -19.88 -5.51 10.44
CA ILE A 78 -20.60 -4.65 11.37
C ILE A 78 -21.14 -3.42 10.63
N GLN A 79 -22.31 -2.94 11.06
CA GLN A 79 -22.94 -1.73 10.49
C GLN A 79 -22.66 -0.48 11.34
N ASP A 80 -22.48 -0.66 12.66
CA ASP A 80 -22.13 0.44 13.54
C ASP A 80 -20.64 0.78 13.40
N SER A 81 -20.36 2.00 12.97
CA SER A 81 -19.00 2.53 12.79
C SER A 81 -18.30 2.91 14.09
N ARG A 82 -19.05 3.03 15.20
CA ARG A 82 -18.53 3.42 16.52
C ARG A 82 -17.97 2.25 17.32
N ARG A 83 -18.30 1.03 16.92
CA ARG A 83 -17.71 -0.18 17.50
C ARG A 83 -16.19 -0.17 17.31
N GLU A 84 -15.48 -0.60 18.34
CA GLU A 84 -14.01 -0.64 18.36
C GLU A 84 -13.45 -2.07 18.29
N ASP A 85 -14.31 -3.09 18.33
CA ASP A 85 -13.92 -4.49 18.28
C ASP A 85 -13.76 -5.03 16.84
N TYR A 86 -13.53 -4.14 15.88
CA TYR A 86 -13.18 -4.51 14.50
C TYR A 86 -11.71 -4.91 14.39
N LYS A 87 -11.41 -5.80 13.43
CA LYS A 87 -10.05 -6.04 12.94
C LYS A 87 -9.74 -5.15 11.74
N LEU A 88 -10.73 -4.83 10.90
CA LEU A 88 -10.56 -3.97 9.73
C LEU A 88 -11.67 -2.91 9.63
N LYS A 89 -11.28 -1.67 9.38
CA LYS A 89 -12.20 -0.57 9.01
C LYS A 89 -11.79 0.01 7.66
N TRP A 90 -12.57 -0.30 6.64
CA TRP A 90 -12.44 0.24 5.29
C TRP A 90 -13.39 1.41 5.12
N CYS A 91 -12.89 2.60 4.80
CA CYS A 91 -13.73 3.78 4.57
C CYS A 91 -13.27 4.48 3.29
N GLU A 92 -14.14 5.21 2.61
CA GLU A 92 -13.70 6.13 1.54
C GLU A 92 -13.13 7.42 2.15
N VAL A 93 -13.90 7.99 3.08
CA VAL A 93 -13.61 9.27 3.70
C VAL A 93 -12.93 9.04 5.04
N LYS A 94 -11.82 9.77 5.24
CA LYS A 94 -11.10 9.77 6.51
C LYS A 94 -11.89 10.52 7.57
N CYS A 95 -11.95 9.96 8.78
CA CYS A 95 -12.49 10.64 9.95
C CYS A 95 -11.42 10.70 11.05
N ARG A 96 -11.27 11.84 11.71
CA ARG A 96 -10.29 12.06 12.77
C ARG A 96 -10.45 11.04 13.90
N ASP A 97 -11.69 10.82 14.34
CA ASP A 97 -12.00 9.96 15.49
C ASP A 97 -11.55 8.51 15.27
N THR A 98 -11.65 8.01 14.04
CA THR A 98 -11.18 6.67 13.66
C THR A 98 -9.68 6.49 13.91
N TYR A 99 -8.87 7.54 13.71
CA TYR A 99 -7.43 7.49 13.98
C TYR A 99 -7.11 7.68 15.46
N CYS A 100 -7.87 8.52 16.17
CA CYS A 100 -7.66 8.75 17.60
C CYS A 100 -7.91 7.49 18.44
N ASN A 101 -8.86 6.65 18.04
CA ASN A 101 -9.20 5.42 18.75
C ASN A 101 -8.47 4.17 18.21
N PHE A 102 -7.56 4.35 17.24
CA PHE A 102 -6.85 3.24 16.62
C PHE A 102 -5.92 2.54 17.59
N ARG A 103 -5.99 1.20 17.61
CA ARG A 103 -5.14 0.33 18.46
C ARG A 103 -4.15 -0.43 17.60
N GLU A 104 -2.89 0.02 17.64
CA GLU A 104 -1.79 -0.63 16.92
C GLU A 104 -1.65 -2.12 17.29
N GLY A 105 -1.32 -2.94 16.30
CA GLY A 105 -1.23 -4.41 16.44
C GLY A 105 -2.58 -5.13 16.59
N LYS A 106 -3.68 -4.41 16.85
CA LYS A 106 -5.02 -5.00 17.02
C LYS A 106 -5.96 -4.72 15.86
N GLN A 107 -5.83 -3.55 15.25
CA GLN A 107 -6.74 -3.04 14.23
C GLN A 107 -6.00 -2.70 12.94
N LEU A 108 -6.73 -2.66 11.83
CA LEU A 108 -6.27 -2.20 10.53
C LEU A 108 -7.21 -1.12 9.97
N LEU A 109 -6.63 -0.04 9.45
CA LEU A 109 -7.32 1.04 8.74
C LEU A 109 -6.82 1.08 7.28
N TYR A 110 -7.69 1.50 6.36
CA TYR A 110 -7.39 1.57 4.93
C TYR A 110 -6.37 2.65 4.51
N GLN A 111 -6.05 3.60 5.39
CA GLN A 111 -5.17 4.73 5.08
C GLN A 111 -4.27 5.06 6.26
N LEU A 112 -3.03 5.45 5.95
CA LEU A 112 -2.11 6.03 6.92
C LEU A 112 -2.55 7.45 7.30
N PRO A 113 -2.44 7.83 8.59
CA PRO A 113 -2.62 9.22 8.99
C PRO A 113 -1.60 10.11 8.27
N ASN A 114 -1.95 11.38 8.06
CA ASN A 114 -1.08 12.39 7.42
C ASN A 114 -0.60 12.09 5.99
N ASN A 115 -1.26 11.17 5.27
CA ASN A 115 -0.90 10.84 3.88
C ASN A 115 -0.85 12.04 2.91
N LYS A 116 -1.57 13.13 3.20
CA LYS A 116 -1.55 14.38 2.41
C LYS A 116 -0.15 14.96 2.22
N LEU A 117 0.79 14.65 3.11
CA LEU A 117 2.19 15.01 2.96
C LEU A 117 2.78 14.44 1.66
N LEU A 118 2.33 13.27 1.21
CA LEU A 118 2.84 12.61 0.01
C LEU A 118 1.82 12.57 -1.14
N THR A 119 0.53 12.71 -0.84
CA THR A 119 -0.56 12.60 -1.83
C THR A 119 -1.07 13.94 -2.35
N THR A 120 -0.36 15.04 -2.08
CA THR A 120 -0.65 16.36 -2.66
C THR A 120 0.59 16.91 -3.35
N LYS A 121 0.41 17.68 -4.44
CA LYS A 121 1.55 18.31 -5.15
C LYS A 121 2.40 19.17 -4.21
N ILE A 122 1.76 20.01 -3.40
CA ILE A 122 2.45 20.89 -2.45
C ILE A 122 3.09 20.11 -1.30
N GLY A 123 2.41 19.10 -0.75
CA GLY A 123 2.95 18.25 0.30
C GLY A 123 4.20 17.53 -0.18
N LEU A 124 4.12 16.90 -1.35
CA LEU A 124 5.23 16.14 -1.92
C LEU A 124 6.43 17.05 -2.21
N LEU A 125 6.21 18.20 -2.86
CA LEU A 125 7.26 19.18 -3.11
C LEU A 125 7.94 19.63 -1.81
N SER A 126 7.15 19.90 -0.78
CA SER A 126 7.66 20.35 0.53
C SER A 126 8.47 19.25 1.22
N ALA A 127 7.97 18.01 1.21
CA ALA A 127 8.65 16.86 1.79
C ALA A 127 10.01 16.59 1.11
N LEU A 128 10.06 16.67 -0.23
CA LEU A 128 11.30 16.46 -0.99
C LEU A 128 12.33 17.56 -0.74
N ARG A 129 11.90 18.83 -0.67
CA ARG A 129 12.79 19.96 -0.33
C ARG A 129 13.36 19.81 1.07
N GLU A 130 12.53 19.48 2.05
CA GLU A 130 12.99 19.28 3.41
C GLU A 130 13.96 18.11 3.52
N HIS A 131 13.66 16.99 2.87
CA HIS A 131 14.55 15.83 2.82
C HIS A 131 15.93 16.18 2.24
N SER A 132 15.98 16.90 1.11
CA SER A 132 17.24 17.39 0.53
C SER A 132 18.02 18.33 1.47
N ARG A 133 17.30 19.21 2.18
CA ARG A 133 17.90 20.12 3.18
C ARG A 133 18.48 19.37 4.39
N VAL A 134 17.85 18.29 4.83
CA VAL A 134 18.34 17.46 5.94
C VAL A 134 19.56 16.66 5.51
N LEU A 135 19.49 15.99 4.36
CA LEU A 135 20.60 15.20 3.82
C LEU A 135 21.87 16.03 3.61
N SER A 136 21.75 17.26 3.09
CA SER A 136 22.90 18.15 2.89
C SER A 136 23.55 18.64 4.18
N LYS A 137 22.82 18.63 5.30
CA LYS A 137 23.39 18.95 6.63
C LYS A 137 24.09 17.75 7.26
N THR A 138 23.60 16.54 7.01
CA THR A 138 24.16 15.31 7.57
C THR A 138 25.31 14.73 6.76
N SER A 139 25.49 15.13 5.50
CA SER A 139 26.56 14.63 4.62
C SER A 139 27.89 15.41 4.70
N LYS A 140 28.04 16.39 5.61
CA LYS A 140 29.33 17.09 5.77
C LYS A 140 30.33 16.17 6.49
N PRO A 141 31.47 15.81 5.86
CA PRO A 141 32.53 15.09 6.57
C PRO A 141 33.10 15.96 7.70
N ALA A 142 33.47 15.32 8.82
CA ALA A 142 34.08 15.98 9.97
C ALA A 142 35.30 16.81 9.55
N PRO A 143 35.57 17.97 10.19
CA PRO A 143 36.75 18.76 9.88
C PRO A 143 37.99 17.93 10.19
N CYS A 144 38.78 17.64 9.15
CA CYS A 144 40.07 16.99 9.29
C CYS A 144 41.00 17.92 10.08
N THR A 145 41.35 17.53 11.30
CA THR A 145 42.38 18.18 12.11
C THR A 145 43.72 17.94 11.43
N GLN A 146 44.21 18.92 10.65
CA GLN A 146 45.60 18.91 10.20
C GLN A 146 46.48 19.30 11.38
N THR A 147 47.12 18.32 12.01
CA THR A 147 48.25 18.53 12.91
C THR A 147 49.53 18.72 12.08
N LYS A 148 50.22 19.81 12.42
CA LYS A 148 51.41 20.38 11.83
C LYS A 148 52.68 19.59 12.13
#